data_AF-A0A2I0UI61-F1
#
_entry.id   AF-A0A2I0UI61-F1
#
_cell.length_a   1.000
_cell.length_b   1.000
_cell.length_c   1.000
_cell.angle_alpha   90.00
_cell.angle_beta   90.00
_cell.angle_gamma   90.00
#
_symmetry.space_group_name_H-M   'P 1'
#
loop_
_entity.id
_entity.type
_entity.pdbx_description
1 polymer ?
#
loop_
_entity_poly.entity_id
_entity_poly.type
_entity_poly.pdbx_seq_one_letter_code
_entity_poly.pdbx_strand_id
1 'polypeptide(L)'
;MVESVPWETVLKGKGAQEGWSYFKEELSKVQEKATPRCHKTSRQGRRPVWLNRGRWLDLREKRKVYDLWKKGLVTYDQYQGVVKLVYVFTTWRSGSSFFGELFNQNPEVFFLYEPVWHVWQKLYPGDAVSLQGAARDMLSSLYRCDLSVFQLYSTAGAGKNLTTLGIFGAATNKVICSSPLCPAYRKEVVGMVDDRVCKKCPPQRLSRFQEECHKYRTLVIKGVRVFDLAVLAPLMRDPTLDLKVIHLVRDPRAVASSRIKSRHGLIRESLQVVRSRDPRIHRMPFLDAGHKLGGKKEGGGGSDYHALGAMEVICSSMAKTLQTALHPPDWLQGNYMAVRYEDLVVEPIKTLRQVYGFVNLAVSPEMEKFALNMTSGPGYSSKPFVVSARNATQALSAWRTALSYQQIKQVEEYCHQPMALLGYERVGSPEEVKDLSRTLLRKPRL
;
A
#
# COMPACT_ATOMS: atom_id res chain seq x y z
N MET A 1 32.25 -17.41 -35.80
CA MET A 1 32.18 -18.87 -35.96
C MET A 1 33.37 -19.45 -35.23
N VAL A 2 33.16 -20.42 -34.34
CA VAL A 2 34.26 -21.13 -33.67
C VAL A 2 34.66 -22.26 -34.61
N GLU A 3 35.93 -22.30 -35.04
CA GLU A 3 36.46 -23.41 -35.83
C GLU A 3 36.43 -24.72 -35.01
N SER A 4 36.11 -25.82 -35.67
CA SER A 4 36.03 -27.16 -35.07
C SER A 4 37.41 -27.65 -34.62
N VAL A 5 37.53 -28.11 -33.37
CA VAL A 5 38.76 -28.69 -32.83
C VAL A 5 38.95 -30.14 -33.31
N PRO A 6 40.12 -30.54 -33.86
CA PRO A 6 40.37 -31.89 -34.36
C PRO A 6 40.77 -32.84 -33.21
N TRP A 7 39.76 -33.30 -32.47
CA TRP A 7 39.93 -34.06 -31.23
C TRP A 7 40.79 -35.32 -31.36
N GLU A 8 40.72 -36.02 -32.50
CA GLU A 8 41.47 -37.25 -32.74
C GLU A 8 42.98 -37.03 -32.76
N THR A 9 43.44 -35.91 -33.30
CA THR A 9 44.87 -35.56 -33.34
C THR A 9 45.37 -35.08 -31.98
N VAL A 10 44.52 -34.35 -31.26
CA VAL A 10 44.85 -33.68 -29.99
C VAL A 10 44.89 -34.62 -28.79
N LEU A 11 44.08 -35.69 -28.83
CA LEU A 11 44.00 -36.68 -27.76
C LEU A 11 44.90 -37.90 -28.02
N LYS A 12 45.59 -37.96 -29.16
CA LYS A 12 46.46 -39.08 -29.53
C LYS A 12 47.64 -39.18 -28.56
N GLY A 13 47.76 -40.32 -27.88
CA GLY A 13 48.84 -40.60 -26.92
C GLY A 13 48.63 -40.02 -25.52
N LYS A 14 47.50 -39.34 -25.24
CA LYS A 14 47.19 -38.81 -23.90
C LYS A 14 46.34 -39.77 -23.09
N GLY A 15 46.63 -39.88 -21.78
CA GLY A 15 45.80 -40.66 -20.85
C GLY A 15 44.47 -39.98 -20.53
N ALA A 16 43.52 -40.71 -19.94
CA ALA A 16 42.17 -40.20 -19.65
C ALA A 16 42.15 -38.90 -18.81
N GLN A 17 43.08 -38.78 -17.86
CA GLN A 17 43.17 -37.63 -16.96
C GLN A 17 43.76 -36.38 -17.65
N GLU A 18 44.72 -36.58 -18.55
CA GLU A 18 45.31 -35.52 -19.37
C GLU A 18 44.34 -35.06 -20.47
N GLY A 19 43.64 -36.01 -21.09
CA GLY A 19 42.55 -35.71 -22.04
C GLY A 19 41.43 -34.91 -21.39
N TRP A 20 41.05 -35.25 -20.15
CA TRP A 20 40.02 -34.51 -19.40
C TRP A 20 40.46 -33.10 -19.02
N SER A 21 41.74 -32.92 -18.69
CA SER A 21 42.32 -31.61 -18.38
C SER A 21 42.34 -30.71 -19.62
N TYR A 22 42.75 -31.27 -20.77
CA TYR A 22 42.74 -30.56 -22.04
C TYR A 22 41.32 -30.19 -22.49
N PHE A 23 40.35 -31.10 -22.33
CA PHE A 23 38.95 -30.82 -22.61
C PHE A 23 38.40 -29.67 -21.76
N LYS A 24 38.69 -29.64 -20.45
CA LYS A 24 38.28 -28.53 -19.56
C LYS A 24 38.89 -27.18 -19.96
N GLU A 25 40.13 -27.20 -20.45
CA GLU A 25 40.81 -25.99 -20.89
C GLU A 25 40.18 -25.44 -22.17
N GLU A 26 39.92 -26.28 -23.17
CA GLU A 26 39.23 -25.87 -24.40
C GLU A 26 37.77 -25.46 -24.14
N LEU A 27 37.07 -26.16 -23.24
CA LEU A 27 35.73 -25.77 -22.82
C LEU A 27 35.74 -24.38 -22.14
N SER A 28 36.76 -24.08 -21.32
CA SER A 28 36.93 -22.76 -20.71
C SER A 28 37.23 -21.69 -21.74
N LYS A 29 38.09 -21.96 -22.74
CA LYS A 29 38.39 -21.03 -23.85
C LYS A 29 37.14 -20.75 -24.70
N VAL A 30 36.34 -21.78 -24.97
CA VAL A 30 35.06 -21.63 -25.69
C VAL A 30 34.04 -20.90 -24.83
N GLN A 31 33.96 -21.15 -23.52
CA GLN A 31 33.12 -20.39 -22.59
C GLN A 31 33.55 -18.91 -22.53
N GLU A 32 34.84 -18.59 -22.50
CA GLU A 32 35.31 -17.20 -22.53
C GLU A 32 34.98 -16.48 -23.85
N LYS A 33 35.01 -17.19 -24.98
CA LYS A 33 34.66 -16.66 -26.31
C LYS A 33 33.14 -16.61 -26.57
N ALA A 34 32.37 -17.53 -26.00
CA ALA A 34 30.91 -17.64 -26.17
C ALA A 34 30.13 -16.87 -25.09
N THR A 35 30.77 -16.52 -23.97
CA THR A 35 30.23 -15.51 -23.05
C THR A 35 30.21 -14.19 -23.82
N PRO A 36 29.05 -13.55 -24.03
CA PRO A 36 29.02 -12.24 -24.64
C PRO A 36 29.85 -11.30 -23.77
N ARG A 37 31.08 -11.02 -24.17
CA ARG A 37 31.77 -9.79 -23.80
C ARG A 37 31.03 -8.69 -24.56
N CYS A 38 29.80 -8.40 -24.13
CA CYS A 38 29.40 -7.01 -24.10
C CYS A 38 30.49 -6.33 -23.30
N HIS A 39 31.45 -5.73 -24.00
CA HIS A 39 32.11 -4.55 -23.48
C HIS A 39 30.97 -3.76 -22.87
N LYS A 40 31.00 -3.62 -21.55
CA LYS A 40 30.37 -2.46 -20.92
C LYS A 40 31.14 -1.31 -21.53
N THR A 41 30.75 -0.90 -22.75
CA THR A 41 30.80 0.49 -23.14
C THR A 41 30.28 1.18 -21.91
N SER A 42 31.11 2.07 -21.38
CA SER A 42 30.74 2.91 -20.25
C SER A 42 29.52 3.72 -20.68
N ARG A 43 28.34 3.12 -20.65
CA ARG A 43 27.26 3.73 -19.90
C ARG A 43 27.82 3.79 -18.49
N GLN A 44 28.59 4.86 -18.21
CA GLN A 44 28.20 5.72 -17.11
C GLN A 44 26.69 5.80 -17.25
N GLY A 45 25.97 4.89 -16.57
CA GLY A 45 24.54 5.00 -16.45
C GLY A 45 24.42 6.37 -15.85
N ARG A 46 23.98 7.34 -16.66
CA ARG A 46 23.69 8.68 -16.17
C ARG A 46 22.93 8.41 -14.88
N ARG A 47 23.53 8.83 -13.78
CA ARG A 47 22.99 8.63 -12.45
C ARG A 47 21.49 8.93 -12.56
N PRO A 48 20.60 8.01 -12.17
CA PRO A 48 19.17 8.21 -12.36
C PRO A 48 18.82 9.62 -11.88
N VAL A 49 18.00 10.36 -12.63
CA VAL A 49 17.79 11.80 -12.41
C VAL A 49 17.36 12.10 -10.96
N TRP A 50 16.71 11.14 -10.30
CA TRP A 50 16.30 11.20 -8.90
C TRP A 50 17.43 11.03 -7.85
N LEU A 51 18.59 10.47 -8.22
CA LEU A 51 19.66 10.07 -7.31
C LEU A 51 20.72 11.18 -7.16
N ASN A 52 20.64 12.01 -6.13
CA ASN A 52 21.61 13.09 -5.84
C ASN A 52 22.84 12.62 -5.02
N ARG A 53 23.85 13.51 -4.81
CA ARG A 53 25.12 13.21 -4.12
C ARG A 53 24.92 12.68 -2.68
N GLY A 54 24.14 13.39 -1.87
CA GLY A 54 23.83 13.01 -0.49
C GLY A 54 23.13 11.63 -0.42
N ARG A 55 22.05 11.44 -1.18
CA ARG A 55 21.31 10.16 -1.20
C ARG A 55 22.15 8.97 -1.61
N TRP A 56 23.11 9.15 -2.51
CA TRP A 56 24.00 8.05 -2.87
C TRP A 56 25.00 7.74 -1.77
N LEU A 57 25.49 8.76 -1.05
CA LEU A 57 26.32 8.52 0.13
C LEU A 57 25.51 7.76 1.17
N ASP A 58 24.27 8.18 1.41
CA ASP A 58 23.40 7.48 2.31
C ASP A 58 23.12 6.06 1.77
N LEU A 59 22.59 5.87 0.55
CA LEU A 59 22.32 4.54 -0.04
C LEU A 59 23.55 3.63 -0.01
N ARG A 60 24.75 4.18 -0.20
CA ARG A 60 26.02 3.48 -0.05
C ARG A 60 26.28 3.12 1.40
N GLU A 61 25.99 3.97 2.37
CA GLU A 61 26.05 3.68 3.81
C GLU A 61 25.09 2.58 4.23
N LYS A 62 23.79 2.61 3.86
CA LYS A 62 22.93 1.44 4.16
C LYS A 62 23.38 0.20 3.40
N ARG A 63 23.83 0.31 2.15
CA ARG A 63 24.39 -0.86 1.44
C ARG A 63 25.59 -1.43 2.21
N LYS A 64 26.49 -0.57 2.71
CA LYS A 64 27.59 -0.98 3.59
C LYS A 64 27.06 -1.65 4.87
N VAL A 65 26.12 -1.04 5.59
CA VAL A 65 25.55 -1.62 6.83
C VAL A 65 24.84 -2.94 6.55
N TYR A 66 24.11 -3.04 5.44
CA TYR A 66 23.48 -4.28 4.96
C TYR A 66 24.52 -5.36 4.61
N ASP A 67 25.58 -5.01 3.88
CA ASP A 67 26.66 -5.94 3.52
C ASP A 67 27.44 -6.39 4.76
N LEU A 68 27.64 -5.50 5.74
CA LEU A 68 28.24 -5.81 7.04
C LEU A 68 27.32 -6.72 7.87
N TRP A 69 26.01 -6.44 7.88
CA TRP A 69 25.01 -7.26 8.58
C TRP A 69 24.96 -8.66 7.97
N LYS A 70 24.96 -8.76 6.64
CA LYS A 70 25.00 -10.04 5.92
C LYS A 70 26.28 -10.84 6.24
N LYS A 71 27.37 -10.17 6.58
CA LYS A 71 28.64 -10.78 7.02
C LYS A 71 28.70 -11.05 8.53
N GLY A 72 27.64 -10.76 9.29
CA GLY A 72 27.59 -10.94 10.75
C GLY A 72 28.42 -9.92 11.54
N LEU A 73 28.85 -8.83 10.92
CA LEU A 73 29.77 -7.84 11.51
C LEU A 73 29.06 -6.69 12.24
N VAL A 74 27.75 -6.55 12.04
CA VAL A 74 26.90 -5.59 12.77
C VAL A 74 25.60 -6.29 13.15
N THR A 75 25.00 -5.87 14.27
CA THR A 75 23.75 -6.43 14.75
C THR A 75 22.59 -6.04 13.83
N TYR A 76 21.50 -6.80 13.91
CA TYR A 76 20.28 -6.49 13.18
C TYR A 76 19.70 -5.12 13.59
N ASP A 77 19.81 -4.75 14.88
CA ASP A 77 19.33 -3.47 15.41
C ASP A 77 20.12 -2.28 14.83
N GLN A 78 21.43 -2.45 14.63
CA GLN A 78 22.27 -1.44 13.97
C GLN A 78 21.89 -1.25 12.49
N TYR A 79 21.44 -2.31 11.81
CA TYR A 79 20.89 -2.22 10.46
C TYR A 79 19.49 -1.58 10.44
N GLN A 80 18.65 -1.85 11.46
CA GLN A 80 17.31 -1.30 11.56
C GLN A 80 17.27 0.22 11.82
N GLY A 81 18.21 0.74 12.61
CA GLY A 81 18.31 2.17 12.92
C GLY A 81 18.52 3.12 11.72
N VAL A 82 18.75 2.59 10.51
CA VAL A 82 18.87 3.37 9.26
C VAL A 82 17.72 3.13 8.27
N VAL A 83 16.63 2.51 8.73
CA VAL A 83 15.44 2.19 7.93
C VAL A 83 14.29 3.12 8.33
N LYS A 84 13.63 3.71 7.34
CA LYS A 84 12.44 4.53 7.55
C LYS A 84 11.21 3.66 7.40
N LEU A 85 10.36 3.62 8.43
CA LEU A 85 9.15 2.82 8.42
C LEU A 85 7.95 3.74 8.33
N VAL A 86 7.02 3.42 7.44
CA VAL A 86 5.84 4.25 7.21
C VAL A 86 4.60 3.37 7.23
N TYR A 87 3.61 3.79 8.00
CA TYR A 87 2.26 3.24 7.93
C TYR A 87 1.32 4.28 7.32
N VAL A 88 0.72 3.96 6.17
CA VAL A 88 -0.40 4.74 5.63
C VAL A 88 -1.66 4.25 6.34
N PHE A 89 -2.04 4.98 7.38
CA PHE A 89 -3.23 4.76 8.19
C PHE A 89 -4.46 5.38 7.52
N THR A 90 -5.50 4.59 7.29
CA THR A 90 -6.74 5.06 6.70
C THR A 90 -7.83 4.02 6.88
N THR A 91 -9.06 4.32 6.47
CA THR A 91 -10.15 3.35 6.32
C THR A 91 -10.39 3.00 4.85
N TRP A 92 -11.18 1.97 4.56
CA TRP A 92 -11.55 1.61 3.19
C TRP A 92 -12.21 2.77 2.45
N ARG A 93 -11.98 2.84 1.15
CA ARG A 93 -12.64 3.77 0.21
C ARG A 93 -12.29 5.25 0.36
N SER A 94 -11.29 5.57 1.18
CA SER A 94 -10.70 6.92 1.32
C SER A 94 -9.87 7.40 0.12
N GLY A 95 -9.70 6.59 -0.93
CA GLY A 95 -8.76 6.90 -2.02
C GLY A 95 -7.33 6.43 -1.75
N SER A 96 -7.11 5.69 -0.66
CA SER A 96 -5.81 5.13 -0.27
C SER A 96 -5.14 4.22 -1.30
N SER A 97 -5.86 3.66 -2.26
CA SER A 97 -5.27 2.91 -3.35
C SER A 97 -4.45 3.80 -4.29
N PHE A 98 -4.97 4.97 -4.67
CA PHE A 98 -4.20 5.96 -5.43
C PHE A 98 -3.05 6.51 -4.59
N PHE A 99 -3.32 6.89 -3.34
CA PHE A 99 -2.28 7.39 -2.44
C PHE A 99 -1.14 6.39 -2.23
N GLY A 100 -1.45 5.10 -2.11
CA GLY A 100 -0.45 4.03 -2.03
C GLY A 100 0.40 3.90 -3.29
N GLU A 101 -0.14 4.18 -4.47
CA GLU A 101 0.65 4.20 -5.71
C GLU A 101 1.71 5.29 -5.72
N LEU A 102 1.51 6.40 -5.00
CA LEU A 102 2.56 7.39 -4.81
C LEU A 102 3.81 6.78 -4.14
N PHE A 103 3.68 5.71 -3.37
CA PHE A 103 4.80 4.99 -2.78
C PHE A 103 5.23 3.78 -3.59
N ASN A 104 4.29 2.98 -4.09
CA ASN A 104 4.56 1.80 -4.91
C ASN A 104 5.39 2.11 -6.16
N GLN A 105 5.21 3.31 -6.74
CA GLN A 105 5.96 3.73 -7.93
C GLN A 105 7.34 4.33 -7.63
N ASN A 106 7.67 4.56 -6.35
CA ASN A 106 8.96 5.11 -5.97
C ASN A 106 10.02 4.00 -5.90
N PRO A 107 11.14 4.10 -6.65
CA PRO A 107 12.15 3.04 -6.70
C PRO A 107 12.94 2.84 -5.40
N GLU A 108 12.86 3.78 -4.45
CA GLU A 108 13.51 3.69 -3.13
C GLU A 108 12.63 3.03 -2.06
N VAL A 109 11.38 2.68 -2.40
CA VAL A 109 10.37 2.20 -1.45
C VAL A 109 10.05 0.72 -1.64
N PHE A 110 10.09 -0.03 -0.55
CA PHE A 110 9.45 -1.35 -0.46
C PHE A 110 8.01 -1.17 0.01
N PHE A 111 7.06 -1.37 -0.88
CA PHE A 111 5.65 -1.12 -0.62
C PHE A 111 4.88 -2.43 -0.40
N LEU A 112 4.04 -2.49 0.64
CA LEU A 112 3.09 -3.57 0.86
C LEU A 112 1.64 -3.03 0.87
N TYR A 113 0.80 -3.63 0.04
CA TYR A 113 -0.59 -3.24 -0.12
C TYR A 113 -1.49 -4.07 0.81
N GLU A 114 -1.91 -3.47 1.93
CA GLU A 114 -2.91 -4.03 2.87
C GLU A 114 -2.61 -5.47 3.36
N PRO A 115 -1.42 -5.78 3.89
CA PRO A 115 -1.05 -7.14 4.27
C PRO A 115 -1.93 -7.73 5.39
N VAL A 116 -2.48 -6.87 6.27
CA VAL A 116 -3.43 -7.24 7.34
C VAL A 116 -4.74 -7.84 6.79
N TRP A 117 -4.98 -7.76 5.47
CA TRP A 117 -6.06 -8.50 4.81
C TRP A 117 -6.02 -10.00 5.17
N HIS A 118 -4.85 -10.62 5.22
CA HIS A 118 -4.69 -12.04 5.53
C HIS A 118 -5.21 -12.41 6.92
N VAL A 119 -4.90 -11.58 7.93
CA VAL A 119 -5.41 -11.74 9.30
C VAL A 119 -6.94 -11.71 9.29
N TRP A 120 -7.53 -10.72 8.62
CA TRP A 120 -8.98 -10.54 8.56
C TRP A 120 -9.70 -11.67 7.83
N GLN A 121 -9.08 -12.24 6.78
CA GLN A 121 -9.67 -13.38 6.07
C GLN A 121 -9.58 -14.67 6.89
N LYS A 122 -8.42 -14.91 7.51
CA LYS A 122 -8.14 -16.15 8.26
C LYS A 122 -8.96 -16.24 9.55
N LEU A 123 -9.10 -15.12 10.25
CA LEU A 123 -9.74 -15.05 11.58
C LEU A 123 -11.22 -14.63 11.51
N TYR A 124 -11.84 -14.64 10.33
CA TYR A 124 -13.28 -14.44 10.20
C TYR A 124 -14.05 -15.55 10.95
N PRO A 125 -15.12 -15.26 11.71
CA PRO A 125 -15.89 -14.00 11.76
C PRO A 125 -15.51 -13.02 12.90
N GLY A 126 -14.26 -13.01 13.37
CA GLY A 126 -13.80 -12.07 14.40
C GLY A 126 -14.13 -10.60 14.07
N ASP A 127 -14.48 -9.82 15.08
CA ASP A 127 -14.87 -8.41 14.89
C ASP A 127 -13.65 -7.49 14.72
N ALA A 128 -13.87 -6.25 14.27
CA ALA A 128 -12.79 -5.33 13.95
C ALA A 128 -11.84 -5.01 15.12
N VAL A 129 -12.33 -5.05 16.37
CA VAL A 129 -11.54 -4.70 17.57
C VAL A 129 -10.70 -5.88 18.03
N SER A 130 -11.27 -7.09 18.08
CA SER A 130 -10.54 -8.29 18.52
C SER A 130 -9.34 -8.64 17.61
N LEU A 131 -9.39 -8.25 16.32
CA LEU A 131 -8.32 -8.51 15.36
C LEU A 131 -7.10 -7.58 15.47
N GLN A 132 -7.19 -6.51 16.27
CA GLN A 132 -6.14 -5.47 16.31
C GLN A 132 -4.80 -5.96 16.87
N GLY A 133 -4.81 -6.91 17.81
CA GLY A 133 -3.59 -7.52 18.36
C GLY A 133 -2.79 -8.25 17.28
N ALA A 134 -3.44 -9.20 16.58
CA ALA A 134 -2.84 -9.94 15.48
C ALA A 134 -2.38 -9.02 14.33
N ALA A 135 -3.14 -7.95 14.04
CA ALA A 135 -2.75 -6.95 13.05
C ALA A 135 -1.45 -6.23 13.45
N ARG A 136 -1.32 -5.77 14.71
CA ARG A 136 -0.11 -5.13 15.23
C ARG A 136 1.09 -6.07 15.16
N ASP A 137 0.93 -7.33 15.56
CA ASP A 137 2.03 -8.30 15.59
C ASP A 137 2.50 -8.65 14.17
N MET A 138 1.56 -8.73 13.21
CA MET A 138 1.90 -8.84 11.79
C MET A 138 2.69 -7.62 11.29
N LEU A 139 2.24 -6.39 11.60
CA LEU A 139 2.96 -5.18 11.22
C LEU A 139 4.37 -5.14 11.82
N SER A 140 4.53 -5.52 13.09
CA SER A 140 5.81 -5.64 13.78
C SER A 140 6.80 -6.55 13.03
N SER A 141 6.30 -7.70 12.56
CA SER A 141 7.08 -8.69 11.81
C SER A 141 7.46 -8.15 10.42
N LEU A 142 6.49 -7.55 9.71
CA LEU A 142 6.70 -7.03 8.35
C LEU A 142 7.65 -5.84 8.30
N TYR A 143 7.64 -4.96 9.31
CA TYR A 143 8.63 -3.88 9.40
C TYR A 143 10.05 -4.38 9.65
N ARG A 144 10.17 -5.59 10.22
CA ARG A 144 11.43 -6.32 10.35
C ARG A 144 11.79 -7.13 9.10
N CYS A 145 11.06 -6.94 8.00
CA CYS A 145 11.15 -7.76 6.80
C CYS A 145 10.93 -9.26 7.05
N ASP A 146 10.37 -9.67 8.18
CA ASP A 146 10.00 -11.07 8.39
C ASP A 146 8.68 -11.35 7.67
N LEU A 147 8.80 -11.88 6.45
CA LEU A 147 7.65 -12.20 5.61
C LEU A 147 7.09 -13.60 5.89
N SER A 148 7.72 -14.38 6.78
CA SER A 148 7.22 -15.70 7.18
C SER A 148 5.87 -15.61 7.90
N VAL A 149 5.58 -14.45 8.52
CA VAL A 149 4.30 -14.15 9.18
C VAL A 149 3.08 -14.36 8.26
N PHE A 150 3.24 -14.19 6.94
CA PHE A 150 2.16 -14.47 6.00
C PHE A 150 1.74 -15.94 6.00
N GLN A 151 2.65 -16.86 6.33
CA GLN A 151 2.37 -18.29 6.40
C GLN A 151 1.37 -18.62 7.51
N LEU A 152 1.42 -17.90 8.64
CA LEU A 152 0.51 -18.08 9.77
C LEU A 152 -0.95 -17.76 9.39
N TYR A 153 -1.13 -16.80 8.49
CA TYR A 153 -2.44 -16.32 8.05
C TYR A 153 -2.81 -16.78 6.63
N SER A 154 -2.07 -17.75 6.09
CA SER A 154 -2.37 -18.32 4.78
C SER A 154 -3.74 -19.02 4.79
N THR A 155 -4.54 -18.72 3.77
CA THR A 155 -5.80 -19.41 3.47
C THR A 155 -5.62 -20.57 2.51
N ALA A 156 -4.46 -20.69 1.85
CA ALA A 156 -4.07 -21.90 1.13
C ALA A 156 -3.83 -22.98 2.19
N GLY A 157 -4.59 -24.08 2.12
CA GLY A 157 -4.71 -25.10 3.17
C GLY A 157 -3.39 -25.62 3.76
N ALA A 158 -3.49 -26.27 4.93
CA ALA A 158 -2.34 -26.75 5.71
C ALA A 158 -1.32 -27.49 4.83
N GLY A 159 -0.04 -27.07 4.91
CA GLY A 159 1.08 -27.70 4.19
C GLY A 159 1.49 -27.05 2.86
N LYS A 160 0.74 -26.08 2.32
CA LYS A 160 1.18 -25.31 1.13
C LYS A 160 1.89 -24.02 1.54
N ASN A 161 3.15 -23.88 1.12
CA ASN A 161 3.92 -22.66 1.31
C ASN A 161 3.34 -21.53 0.46
N LEU A 162 3.04 -20.41 1.09
CA LEU A 162 2.62 -19.20 0.40
C LEU A 162 3.78 -18.71 -0.48
N THR A 163 3.46 -18.30 -1.69
CA THR A 163 4.42 -17.68 -2.61
C THR A 163 4.16 -16.18 -2.71
N THR A 164 5.05 -15.43 -3.35
CA THR A 164 4.85 -13.99 -3.57
C THR A 164 3.51 -13.66 -4.23
N LEU A 165 2.99 -14.52 -5.11
CA LEU A 165 1.70 -14.33 -5.77
C LEU A 165 0.50 -14.50 -4.83
N GLY A 166 0.68 -15.17 -3.70
CA GLY A 166 -0.34 -15.33 -2.67
C GLY A 166 -0.48 -14.11 -1.76
N ILE A 167 0.43 -13.13 -1.82
CA ILE A 167 0.34 -11.90 -1.03
C ILE A 167 -0.76 -11.01 -1.62
N PHE A 168 -1.61 -10.44 -0.76
CA PHE A 168 -2.65 -9.51 -1.20
C PHE A 168 -2.01 -8.30 -1.90
N GLY A 169 -2.52 -7.98 -3.11
CA GLY A 169 -1.96 -6.92 -3.95
C GLY A 169 -0.68 -7.28 -4.72
N ALA A 170 -0.25 -8.55 -4.73
CA ALA A 170 0.96 -8.98 -5.45
C ALA A 170 0.96 -8.61 -6.94
N ALA A 171 -0.18 -8.74 -7.61
CA ALA A 171 -0.32 -8.47 -9.04
C ALA A 171 -0.08 -7.00 -9.44
N THR A 172 -0.03 -6.07 -8.48
CA THR A 172 0.25 -4.65 -8.71
C THR A 172 1.48 -4.17 -7.94
N ASN A 173 2.19 -5.07 -7.24
CA ASN A 173 3.34 -4.70 -6.42
C ASN A 173 4.59 -4.50 -7.30
N LYS A 174 5.16 -3.29 -7.29
CA LYS A 174 6.27 -2.96 -8.19
C LYS A 174 7.50 -3.84 -8.00
N VAL A 175 7.82 -4.24 -6.77
CA VAL A 175 8.99 -5.06 -6.46
C VAL A 175 8.77 -6.52 -6.90
N ILE A 176 7.60 -7.11 -6.60
CA ILE A 176 7.27 -8.48 -7.03
C ILE A 176 7.26 -8.58 -8.56
N CYS A 177 6.71 -7.56 -9.24
CA CYS A 177 6.57 -7.56 -10.69
C CYS A 177 7.86 -7.16 -11.43
N SER A 178 8.96 -6.85 -10.72
CA SER A 178 10.23 -6.40 -11.32
C SER A 178 11.40 -7.34 -11.02
N SER A 179 12.49 -7.18 -11.80
CA SER A 179 13.72 -7.96 -11.62
C SER A 179 14.32 -7.70 -10.23
N PRO A 180 14.82 -8.73 -9.52
CA PRO A 180 15.10 -10.10 -10.00
C PRO A 180 13.96 -11.11 -9.77
N LEU A 181 12.81 -10.69 -9.23
CA LEU A 181 11.69 -11.59 -8.93
C LEU A 181 10.85 -11.89 -10.18
N CYS A 182 10.69 -10.90 -11.06
CA CYS A 182 10.00 -11.06 -12.33
C CYS A 182 10.58 -10.15 -13.44
N PRO A 183 10.78 -10.64 -14.68
CA PRO A 183 11.33 -9.83 -15.77
C PRO A 183 10.34 -8.82 -16.38
N ALA A 184 9.08 -8.80 -15.95
CA ALA A 184 8.01 -8.02 -16.59
C ALA A 184 8.22 -6.50 -16.48
N TYR A 185 8.80 -6.02 -15.39
CA TYR A 185 9.01 -4.61 -15.14
C TYR A 185 10.43 -4.31 -14.64
N ARG A 186 10.76 -3.02 -14.66
CA ARG A 186 11.94 -2.46 -14.02
C ARG A 186 11.49 -1.55 -12.89
N LYS A 187 12.05 -1.77 -11.70
CA LYS A 187 11.67 -1.01 -10.50
C LYS A 187 12.00 0.49 -10.60
N GLU A 188 12.99 0.86 -11.42
CA GLU A 188 13.41 2.25 -11.59
C GLU A 188 12.44 3.09 -12.45
N VAL A 189 11.51 2.45 -13.16
CA VAL A 189 10.59 3.12 -14.07
C VAL A 189 9.29 3.42 -13.34
N VAL A 190 9.00 4.70 -13.15
CA VAL A 190 7.74 5.19 -12.58
C VAL A 190 6.59 4.90 -13.55
N GLY A 191 5.56 4.19 -13.10
CA GLY A 191 4.36 3.93 -13.90
C GLY A 191 3.60 2.67 -13.46
N MET A 192 2.27 2.73 -13.53
CA MET A 192 1.38 1.66 -13.06
C MET A 192 1.80 0.28 -13.58
N VAL A 193 1.70 -0.71 -12.70
CA VAL A 193 1.84 -2.12 -13.07
C VAL A 193 0.51 -2.58 -13.69
N ASP A 194 0.57 -3.17 -14.87
CA ASP A 194 -0.59 -3.87 -15.47
C ASP A 194 -0.67 -5.26 -14.83
N ASP A 195 -1.78 -5.50 -14.12
CA ASP A 195 -2.00 -6.74 -13.39
C ASP A 195 -2.05 -7.96 -14.32
N ARG A 196 -2.49 -7.80 -15.58
CA ARG A 196 -2.54 -8.87 -16.58
C ARG A 196 -1.16 -9.31 -17.03
N VAL A 197 -0.18 -8.40 -16.95
CA VAL A 197 1.22 -8.71 -17.25
C VAL A 197 1.88 -9.33 -16.02
N CYS A 198 1.74 -8.71 -14.85
CA CYS A 198 2.38 -9.22 -13.64
C CYS A 198 1.84 -10.58 -13.17
N LYS A 199 0.56 -10.90 -13.43
CA LYS A 199 0.00 -12.24 -13.14
C LYS A 199 0.71 -13.38 -13.90
N LYS A 200 1.47 -13.08 -14.97
CA LYS A 200 2.27 -14.05 -15.70
C LYS A 200 3.66 -14.28 -15.09
N CYS A 201 4.03 -13.53 -14.05
CA CYS A 201 5.28 -13.72 -13.33
C CYS A 201 5.32 -15.08 -12.62
N PRO A 202 6.48 -15.76 -12.59
CA PRO A 202 6.61 -17.03 -11.89
C PRO A 202 6.49 -16.84 -10.37
N PRO A 203 5.78 -17.74 -9.65
CA PRO A 203 5.70 -17.67 -8.19
C PRO A 203 7.11 -17.77 -7.57
N GLN A 204 7.43 -16.85 -6.67
CA GLN A 204 8.70 -16.85 -5.94
C GLN A 204 8.50 -17.26 -4.49
N ARG A 205 9.54 -17.86 -3.89
CA ARG A 205 9.58 -18.12 -2.44
C ARG A 205 9.58 -16.80 -1.68
N LEU A 206 8.90 -16.74 -0.53
CA LEU A 206 8.86 -15.55 0.31
C LEU A 206 10.25 -15.09 0.77
N SER A 207 11.19 -16.02 0.98
CA SER A 207 12.57 -15.71 1.33
C SER A 207 13.25 -14.79 0.30
N ARG A 208 13.01 -14.98 -1.00
CA ARG A 208 13.57 -14.10 -2.05
C ARG A 208 12.97 -12.70 -1.99
N PHE A 209 11.70 -12.58 -1.61
CA PHE A 209 11.06 -11.28 -1.46
C PHE A 209 11.51 -10.56 -0.18
N GLN A 210 11.78 -11.32 0.88
CA GLN A 210 12.40 -10.84 2.11
C GLN A 210 13.83 -10.33 1.86
N GLU A 211 14.64 -11.05 1.08
CA GLU A 211 15.95 -10.57 0.62
C GLU A 211 15.85 -9.24 -0.15
N GLU A 212 14.81 -9.04 -0.97
CA GLU A 212 14.56 -7.75 -1.59
C GLU A 212 14.19 -6.69 -0.56
N CYS A 213 13.30 -6.99 0.40
CA CYS A 213 12.89 -6.07 1.48
C CYS A 213 14.10 -5.47 2.21
N HIS A 214 15.09 -6.29 2.58
CA HIS A 214 16.30 -5.81 3.27
C HIS A 214 17.21 -4.90 2.41
N LYS A 215 16.95 -4.76 1.10
CA LYS A 215 17.71 -3.82 0.25
C LYS A 215 17.13 -2.41 0.26
N TYR A 216 15.88 -2.23 0.71
CA TYR A 216 15.18 -0.95 0.64
C TYR A 216 15.35 -0.13 1.90
N ARG A 217 15.45 1.19 1.75
CA ARG A 217 15.61 2.16 2.85
C ARG A 217 14.32 2.52 3.54
N THR A 218 13.24 2.50 2.78
CA THR A 218 11.94 2.97 3.21
C THR A 218 10.95 1.85 2.98
N LEU A 219 10.29 1.41 4.05
CA LEU A 219 9.23 0.42 4.01
C LEU A 219 7.92 1.14 4.23
N VAL A 220 7.00 1.01 3.28
CA VAL A 220 5.67 1.63 3.37
C VAL A 220 4.63 0.52 3.36
N ILE A 221 3.89 0.42 4.45
CA ILE A 221 2.73 -0.46 4.54
C ILE A 221 1.48 0.41 4.47
N LYS A 222 0.66 0.16 3.46
CA LYS A 222 -0.69 0.72 3.41
C LYS A 222 -1.63 -0.19 4.18
N GLY A 223 -2.44 0.35 5.09
CA GLY A 223 -3.43 -0.44 5.80
C GLY A 223 -4.77 0.27 5.98
N VAL A 224 -5.84 -0.50 5.80
CA VAL A 224 -7.24 -0.04 5.96
C VAL A 224 -7.97 -0.73 7.12
N ARG A 225 -7.28 -1.62 7.83
CA ARG A 225 -7.81 -2.60 8.78
C ARG A 225 -7.37 -2.36 10.23
N VAL A 226 -6.62 -1.29 10.46
CA VAL A 226 -6.30 -0.79 11.81
C VAL A 226 -7.22 0.40 12.06
N PHE A 227 -7.99 0.35 13.13
CA PHE A 227 -9.12 1.27 13.37
C PHE A 227 -8.76 2.39 14.32
N ASP A 228 -7.85 2.13 15.26
CA ASP A 228 -7.40 3.07 16.26
C ASP A 228 -5.89 3.23 16.16
N LEU A 229 -5.44 4.48 16.08
CA LEU A 229 -4.02 4.84 16.07
C LEU A 229 -3.28 4.31 17.30
N ALA A 230 -3.95 4.17 18.45
CA ALA A 230 -3.37 3.64 19.67
C ALA A 230 -2.86 2.18 19.52
N VAL A 231 -3.40 1.42 18.55
CA VAL A 231 -2.92 0.07 18.23
C VAL A 231 -1.46 0.07 17.77
N LEU A 232 -1.02 1.17 17.14
CA LEU A 232 0.35 1.33 16.66
C LEU A 232 1.31 1.81 17.76
N ALA A 233 0.80 2.23 18.91
CA ALA A 233 1.62 2.84 19.96
C ALA A 233 2.77 1.95 20.46
N PRO A 234 2.63 0.61 20.58
CA PRO A 234 3.78 -0.26 20.91
C PRO A 234 4.86 -0.26 19.82
N LEU A 235 4.47 -0.14 18.54
CA LEU A 235 5.43 -0.07 17.43
C LEU A 235 6.12 1.29 17.35
N MET A 236 5.41 2.36 17.70
CA MET A 236 5.95 3.73 17.68
C MET A 236 6.84 4.04 18.89
N ARG A 237 6.65 3.33 20.01
CA ARG A 237 7.51 3.44 21.20
C ARG A 237 8.76 2.57 21.12
N ASP A 238 8.79 1.62 20.21
CA ASP A 238 9.93 0.72 20.04
C ASP A 238 11.12 1.51 19.46
N PRO A 239 12.22 1.69 20.21
CA PRO A 239 13.36 2.49 19.74
C PRO A 239 14.09 1.84 18.55
N THR A 240 13.82 0.56 18.26
CA THR A 240 14.36 -0.13 17.07
C THR A 240 13.55 0.18 15.80
N LEU A 241 12.40 0.85 15.93
CA LEU A 241 11.49 1.18 14.84
C LEU A 241 11.28 2.70 14.75
N ASP A 242 11.86 3.34 13.73
CA ASP A 242 11.54 4.74 13.37
C ASP A 242 10.25 4.78 12.53
N LEU A 243 9.11 4.52 13.17
CA LEU A 243 7.80 4.45 12.52
C LEU A 243 7.11 5.81 12.42
N LYS A 244 6.85 6.24 11.18
CA LYS A 244 5.99 7.38 10.87
C LYS A 244 4.61 6.94 10.40
N VAL A 245 3.59 7.69 10.78
CA VAL A 245 2.20 7.45 10.38
C VAL A 245 1.71 8.58 9.50
N ILE A 246 1.22 8.23 8.32
CA ILE A 246 0.47 9.16 7.46
C ILE A 246 -1.01 8.76 7.54
N HIS A 247 -1.83 9.63 8.12
CA HIS A 247 -3.27 9.44 8.18
C HIS A 247 -3.95 10.06 6.97
N LEU A 248 -4.32 9.24 6.00
CA LEU A 248 -5.12 9.70 4.86
C LEU A 248 -6.60 9.75 5.28
N VAL A 249 -7.16 10.96 5.26
CA VAL A 249 -8.57 11.23 5.55
C VAL A 249 -9.32 11.63 4.28
N ARG A 250 -10.64 11.43 4.27
CA ARG A 250 -11.52 11.77 3.14
C ARG A 250 -12.91 12.12 3.67
N ASP A 251 -13.68 12.92 2.90
CA ASP A 251 -15.06 13.23 3.21
C ASP A 251 -15.86 11.93 3.49
N PRO A 252 -16.42 11.76 4.70
CA PRO A 252 -17.17 10.56 5.06
C PRO A 252 -18.35 10.25 4.13
N ARG A 253 -18.96 11.27 3.51
CA ARG A 253 -20.04 11.10 2.52
C ARG A 253 -19.51 10.48 1.23
N ALA A 254 -18.32 10.90 0.79
CA ALA A 254 -17.64 10.28 -0.35
C ALA A 254 -17.22 8.83 -0.05
N VAL A 255 -16.78 8.55 1.18
CA VAL A 255 -16.49 7.18 1.65
C VAL A 255 -17.76 6.33 1.62
N ALA A 256 -18.86 6.81 2.21
CA ALA A 256 -20.15 6.13 2.26
C ALA A 256 -20.69 5.81 0.85
N SER A 257 -20.72 6.79 -0.04
CA SER A 257 -21.12 6.61 -1.45
C SER A 257 -20.31 5.52 -2.14
N SER A 258 -18.99 5.53 -1.93
CA SER A 258 -18.07 4.55 -2.50
C SER A 258 -18.23 3.15 -1.90
N ARG A 259 -18.62 3.04 -0.62
CA ARG A 259 -18.93 1.78 0.06
C ARG A 259 -20.25 1.18 -0.44
N ILE A 260 -21.32 1.96 -0.56
CA ILE A 260 -22.60 1.52 -1.14
C ILE A 260 -22.40 0.95 -2.54
N LYS A 261 -21.66 1.65 -3.40
CA LYS A 261 -21.32 1.16 -4.74
C LYS A 261 -20.50 -0.14 -4.73
N SER A 262 -19.74 -0.40 -3.66
CA SER A 262 -18.86 -1.55 -3.52
C SER A 262 -19.36 -2.58 -2.51
N ARG A 263 -20.65 -2.53 -2.12
CA ARG A 263 -21.20 -3.27 -0.98
C ARG A 263 -20.96 -4.77 -1.04
N HIS A 264 -21.13 -5.38 -2.21
CA HIS A 264 -20.92 -6.81 -2.41
C HIS A 264 -19.47 -7.22 -2.18
N GLY A 265 -18.51 -6.38 -2.59
CA GLY A 265 -17.08 -6.64 -2.38
C GLY A 265 -16.57 -6.30 -0.97
N LEU A 266 -17.39 -5.67 -0.13
CA LEU A 266 -17.03 -5.27 1.24
C LEU A 266 -17.95 -5.90 2.29
N ILE A 267 -18.80 -6.86 1.92
CA ILE A 267 -19.84 -7.35 2.83
C ILE A 267 -19.24 -8.00 4.08
N ARG A 268 -18.21 -8.84 3.93
CA ARG A 268 -17.53 -9.49 5.06
C ARG A 268 -16.90 -8.48 5.99
N GLU A 269 -16.13 -7.53 5.46
CA GLU A 269 -15.53 -6.47 6.27
C GLU A 269 -16.59 -5.59 6.94
N SER A 270 -17.67 -5.23 6.23
CA SER A 270 -18.75 -4.42 6.80
C SER A 270 -19.42 -5.12 7.97
N LEU A 271 -19.64 -6.43 7.88
CA LEU A 271 -20.16 -7.23 8.97
C LEU A 271 -19.21 -7.26 10.17
N GLN A 272 -17.91 -7.52 9.96
CA GLN A 272 -16.92 -7.52 11.04
C GLN A 272 -16.82 -6.16 11.75
N VAL A 273 -16.94 -5.05 10.99
CA VAL A 273 -16.96 -3.69 11.54
C VAL A 273 -18.22 -3.43 12.35
N VAL A 274 -19.38 -3.76 11.80
CA VAL A 274 -20.68 -3.55 12.45
C VAL A 274 -20.79 -4.37 13.75
N ARG A 275 -20.12 -5.52 13.85
CA ARG A 275 -20.05 -6.31 15.10
C ARG A 275 -19.31 -5.62 16.24
N SER A 276 -18.42 -4.66 15.93
CA SER A 276 -17.69 -3.86 16.93
C SER A 276 -18.45 -2.61 17.39
N ARG A 277 -19.74 -2.48 17.05
CA ARG A 277 -20.60 -1.38 17.52
C ARG A 277 -20.72 -1.35 19.04
N ASP A 278 -20.62 -0.16 19.63
CA ASP A 278 -20.91 0.01 21.06
C ASP A 278 -22.42 -0.16 21.29
N PRO A 279 -22.85 -1.08 22.18
CA PRO A 279 -24.27 -1.28 22.49
C PRO A 279 -24.88 -0.14 23.32
N ARG A 280 -24.07 0.72 23.95
CA ARG A 280 -24.53 1.79 24.86
C ARG A 280 -24.92 3.09 24.15
N ILE A 281 -24.58 3.24 22.87
CA ILE A 281 -24.93 4.43 22.10
C ILE A 281 -26.39 4.31 21.66
N HIS A 282 -27.27 5.16 22.22
CA HIS A 282 -28.69 5.26 21.83
C HIS A 282 -28.82 5.78 20.39
N ARG A 283 -29.65 5.12 19.57
CA ARG A 283 -29.72 5.37 18.14
C ARG A 283 -31.09 5.87 17.72
N MET A 284 -31.14 6.86 16.84
CA MET A 284 -32.37 7.14 16.08
C MET A 284 -32.68 5.95 15.16
N PRO A 285 -33.95 5.50 15.09
CA PRO A 285 -34.38 4.50 14.13
C PRO A 285 -34.16 4.99 12.70
N PHE A 286 -33.89 4.04 11.80
CA PHE A 286 -33.81 4.27 10.37
C PHE A 286 -35.12 4.91 9.87
N LEU A 287 -35.04 6.04 9.16
CA LEU A 287 -36.17 6.65 8.45
C LEU A 287 -36.51 5.91 7.14
N ASP A 288 -36.53 4.58 7.19
CA ASP A 288 -37.21 3.77 6.18
C ASP A 288 -38.01 2.67 6.90
N ALA A 289 -39.13 3.09 7.48
CA ALA A 289 -40.13 2.22 8.11
C ALA A 289 -40.86 1.27 7.13
N GLY A 290 -40.43 1.19 5.87
CA GLY A 290 -40.98 0.29 4.85
C GLY A 290 -40.39 -1.12 4.84
N HIS A 291 -39.24 -1.36 5.48
CA HIS A 291 -38.57 -2.67 5.46
C HIS A 291 -39.12 -3.62 6.54
N LYS A 292 -40.36 -4.09 6.37
CA LYS A 292 -40.83 -5.29 7.08
C LYS A 292 -40.00 -6.51 6.64
N LEU A 293 -39.63 -7.33 7.63
CA LEU A 293 -38.86 -8.58 7.55
C LEU A 293 -39.48 -9.73 6.71
N GLY A 294 -40.32 -9.44 5.70
CA GLY A 294 -41.09 -10.45 4.98
C GLY A 294 -41.37 -10.19 3.48
N GLY A 295 -40.76 -9.21 2.84
CA GLY A 295 -41.05 -8.88 1.44
C GLY A 295 -39.89 -9.11 0.48
N LYS A 296 -39.96 -10.15 -0.37
CA LYS A 296 -39.14 -10.24 -1.59
C LYS A 296 -39.56 -9.14 -2.58
N LYS A 297 -38.73 -8.10 -2.79
CA LYS A 297 -38.37 -7.54 -4.11
C LYS A 297 -37.37 -6.37 -3.98
N GLU A 298 -36.45 -6.33 -4.94
CA GLU A 298 -35.33 -5.40 -5.19
C GLU A 298 -34.12 -5.49 -4.24
N GLY A 299 -33.10 -6.26 -4.65
CA GLY A 299 -31.91 -6.64 -3.89
C GLY A 299 -30.88 -5.53 -3.63
N GLY A 300 -31.25 -4.52 -2.83
CA GLY A 300 -30.37 -3.43 -2.39
C GLY A 300 -30.36 -3.15 -0.89
N GLY A 301 -31.52 -3.20 -0.23
CA GLY A 301 -31.72 -2.61 1.11
C GLY A 301 -30.84 -3.18 2.23
N GLY A 302 -30.70 -4.50 2.34
CA GLY A 302 -29.91 -5.13 3.41
C GLY A 302 -28.40 -4.92 3.27
N SER A 303 -27.88 -4.87 2.04
CA SER A 303 -26.45 -4.65 1.78
C SER A 303 -26.03 -3.18 1.96
N ASP A 304 -26.91 -2.24 1.61
CA ASP A 304 -26.68 -0.81 1.83
C ASP A 304 -26.74 -0.47 3.33
N TYR A 305 -27.61 -1.15 4.08
CA TYR A 305 -27.68 -1.08 5.54
C TYR A 305 -26.34 -1.39 6.20
N HIS A 306 -25.66 -2.48 5.82
CA HIS A 306 -24.35 -2.81 6.39
C HIS A 306 -23.25 -1.83 5.94
N ALA A 307 -23.31 -1.34 4.70
CA ALA A 307 -22.35 -0.39 4.17
C ALA A 307 -22.39 0.96 4.91
N LEU A 308 -23.59 1.49 5.17
CA LEU A 308 -23.84 2.70 5.96
C LEU A 308 -23.66 2.46 7.45
N GLY A 309 -24.09 1.31 7.95
CA GLY A 309 -23.95 0.95 9.37
C GLY A 309 -22.49 0.87 9.81
N ALA A 310 -21.59 0.45 8.92
CA ALA A 310 -20.15 0.48 9.17
C ALA A 310 -19.60 1.91 9.35
N MET A 311 -20.25 2.94 8.78
CA MET A 311 -19.80 4.34 8.92
C MET A 311 -19.89 4.84 10.35
N GLU A 312 -20.85 4.38 11.14
CA GLU A 312 -20.96 4.69 12.58
C GLU A 312 -19.68 4.32 13.33
N VAL A 313 -19.23 3.07 13.18
CA VAL A 313 -18.02 2.55 13.84
C VAL A 313 -16.77 3.22 13.27
N ILE A 314 -16.70 3.35 11.95
CA ILE A 314 -15.57 4.00 11.27
C ILE A 314 -15.40 5.45 11.74
N CYS A 315 -16.49 6.22 11.80
CA CYS A 315 -16.45 7.63 12.19
C CYS A 315 -16.22 7.81 13.69
N SER A 316 -16.76 6.94 14.54
CA SER A 316 -16.42 6.93 15.97
C SER A 316 -14.92 6.68 16.18
N SER A 317 -14.34 5.71 15.47
CA SER A 317 -12.91 5.41 15.54
C SER A 317 -12.04 6.52 14.97
N MET A 318 -12.50 7.15 13.88
CA MET A 318 -11.85 8.32 13.29
C MET A 318 -11.86 9.49 14.27
N ALA A 319 -12.98 9.77 14.94
CA ALA A 319 -13.08 10.82 15.96
C ALA A 319 -12.03 10.62 17.05
N LYS A 320 -11.92 9.41 17.62
CA LYS A 320 -10.88 9.07 18.62
C LYS A 320 -9.47 9.30 18.08
N THR A 321 -9.20 8.82 16.87
CA THR A 321 -7.88 9.00 16.24
C THR A 321 -7.53 10.47 16.02
N LEU A 322 -8.48 11.29 15.57
CA LEU A 322 -8.26 12.72 15.35
C LEU A 322 -8.09 13.47 16.67
N GLN A 323 -8.77 13.07 17.75
CA GLN A 323 -8.55 13.64 19.07
C GLN A 323 -7.14 13.35 19.59
N THR A 324 -6.65 12.12 19.42
CA THR A 324 -5.25 11.76 19.72
C THR A 324 -4.27 12.57 18.87
N ALA A 325 -4.59 12.84 17.60
CA ALA A 325 -3.73 13.62 16.73
C ALA A 325 -3.70 15.12 17.09
N LEU A 326 -4.79 15.68 17.60
CA LEU A 326 -4.86 17.07 18.09
C LEU A 326 -4.05 17.27 19.38
N HIS A 327 -4.04 16.25 20.24
CA HIS A 327 -3.30 16.24 21.50
C HIS A 327 -2.29 15.08 21.47
N PRO A 328 -1.25 15.18 20.61
CA PRO A 328 -0.36 14.06 20.34
C PRO A 328 0.41 13.67 21.59
N PRO A 329 0.36 12.41 22.03
CA PRO A 329 1.26 11.91 23.06
C PRO A 329 2.70 11.86 22.52
N ASP A 330 3.68 11.77 23.41
CA ASP A 330 5.12 11.84 23.08
C ASP A 330 5.54 10.88 21.96
N TRP A 331 4.98 9.67 21.94
CA TRP A 331 5.29 8.66 20.92
C TRP A 331 4.74 8.99 19.52
N LEU A 332 3.79 9.92 19.43
CA LEU A 332 3.17 10.34 18.17
C LEU A 332 3.74 11.66 17.64
N GLN A 333 4.24 12.51 18.55
CA GLN A 333 4.71 13.85 18.23
C GLN A 333 5.85 13.82 17.20
N GLY A 334 5.73 14.63 16.13
CA GLY A 334 6.69 14.65 15.02
C GLY A 334 6.66 13.44 14.07
N ASN A 335 5.97 12.37 14.46
CA ASN A 335 5.88 11.10 13.70
C ASN A 335 4.50 10.86 13.08
N TYR A 336 3.62 11.86 13.08
CA TYR A 336 2.30 11.81 12.49
C TYR A 336 2.04 12.97 11.53
N MET A 337 1.39 12.67 10.40
CA MET A 337 0.89 13.67 9.46
C MET A 337 -0.49 13.27 8.94
N ALA A 338 -1.46 14.18 9.05
CA ALA A 338 -2.76 14.03 8.39
C ALA A 338 -2.69 14.57 6.95
N VAL A 339 -3.27 13.82 6.01
CA VAL A 339 -3.39 14.21 4.60
C VAL A 339 -4.82 14.07 4.19
N ARG A 340 -5.43 15.16 3.71
CA ARG A 340 -6.80 15.15 3.20
C ARG A 340 -6.80 14.79 1.72
N TYR A 341 -7.57 13.77 1.35
CA TYR A 341 -7.65 13.27 -0.02
C TYR A 341 -8.11 14.36 -1.01
N GLU A 342 -9.01 15.24 -0.58
CA GLU A 342 -9.48 16.37 -1.39
C GLU A 342 -8.31 17.30 -1.79
N ASP A 343 -7.41 17.62 -0.86
CA ASP A 343 -6.25 18.48 -1.12
C ASP A 343 -5.23 17.76 -2.01
N LEU A 344 -5.06 16.45 -1.81
CA LEU A 344 -4.21 15.61 -2.68
C LEU A 344 -4.63 15.67 -4.14
N VAL A 345 -5.92 15.54 -4.44
CA VAL A 345 -6.35 15.45 -5.84
C VAL A 345 -6.46 16.82 -6.51
N VAL A 346 -6.63 17.90 -5.73
CA VAL A 346 -6.65 19.29 -6.24
C VAL A 346 -5.23 19.82 -6.43
N GLU A 347 -4.33 19.61 -5.46
CA GLU A 347 -2.93 20.05 -5.51
C GLU A 347 -1.96 18.84 -5.39
N PRO A 348 -1.91 17.94 -6.40
CA PRO A 348 -1.19 16.67 -6.32
C PRO A 348 0.32 16.84 -6.12
N ILE A 349 0.95 17.78 -6.81
CA ILE A 349 2.40 17.98 -6.73
C ILE A 349 2.80 18.56 -5.36
N LYS A 350 2.03 19.53 -4.86
CA LYS A 350 2.26 20.14 -3.54
C LYS A 350 2.11 19.10 -2.43
N THR A 351 1.02 18.33 -2.48
CA THR A 351 0.75 17.28 -1.49
C THR A 351 1.81 16.18 -1.56
N LEU A 352 2.23 15.76 -2.77
CA LEU A 352 3.32 14.80 -2.94
C LEU A 352 4.62 15.29 -2.29
N ARG A 353 5.00 16.56 -2.51
CA ARG A 353 6.20 17.17 -1.90
C ARG A 353 6.12 17.22 -0.38
N GLN A 354 4.97 17.56 0.18
CA GLN A 354 4.76 17.56 1.64
C GLN A 354 4.87 16.15 2.23
N VAL A 355 4.17 15.18 1.63
CA VAL A 355 4.18 13.78 2.05
C VAL A 355 5.59 13.19 1.99
N TYR A 356 6.28 13.39 0.88
CA TYR A 356 7.63 12.88 0.70
C TYR A 356 8.64 13.59 1.61
N GLY A 357 8.49 14.89 1.83
CA GLY A 357 9.30 15.64 2.80
C GLY A 357 9.17 15.07 4.21
N PHE A 358 7.95 14.79 4.64
CA PHE A 358 7.66 14.20 5.96
C PHE A 358 8.36 12.84 6.17
N VAL A 359 8.37 11.98 5.14
CA VAL A 359 9.06 10.67 5.19
C VAL A 359 10.49 10.70 4.64
N ASN A 360 11.03 11.90 4.38
CA ASN A 360 12.37 12.12 3.85
C ASN A 360 12.67 11.28 2.59
N LEU A 361 11.77 11.36 1.59
CA LEU A 361 11.90 10.79 0.24
C LEU A 361 12.18 11.87 -0.80
N ALA A 362 12.82 11.47 -1.89
CA ALA A 362 13.02 12.33 -3.07
C ALA A 362 11.74 12.45 -3.87
N VAL A 363 11.34 13.67 -4.23
CA VAL A 363 10.39 13.84 -5.33
C VAL A 363 11.19 13.92 -6.63
N SER A 364 10.93 12.98 -7.55
CA SER A 364 11.48 13.03 -8.91
C SER A 364 10.51 13.70 -9.88
N PRO A 365 10.98 14.28 -10.99
CA PRO A 365 10.09 14.84 -12.03
C PRO A 365 9.08 13.82 -12.56
N GLU A 366 9.48 12.55 -12.65
CA GLU A 366 8.60 11.46 -13.09
C GLU A 366 7.49 11.18 -12.08
N MET A 367 7.78 11.27 -10.78
CA MET A 367 6.76 11.14 -9.73
C MET A 367 5.77 12.31 -9.73
N GLU A 368 6.23 13.54 -9.96
CA GLU A 368 5.32 14.69 -10.10
C GLU A 368 4.39 14.54 -11.31
N LYS A 369 4.96 14.14 -12.45
CA LYS A 369 4.20 13.85 -13.67
C LYS A 369 3.21 12.71 -13.44
N PHE A 370 3.61 11.66 -12.73
CA PHE A 370 2.74 10.54 -12.37
C PHE A 370 1.55 11.00 -11.51
N ALA A 371 1.81 11.77 -10.44
CA ALA A 371 0.76 12.27 -9.57
C ALA A 371 -0.24 13.16 -10.32
N LEU A 372 0.25 14.08 -11.16
CA LEU A 372 -0.58 14.95 -11.98
C LEU A 372 -1.41 14.17 -13.00
N ASN A 373 -0.83 13.19 -13.68
CA ASN A 373 -1.55 12.37 -14.66
C ASN A 373 -2.67 11.56 -14.02
N MET A 374 -2.47 11.06 -12.80
CA MET A 374 -3.47 10.26 -12.09
C MET A 374 -4.70 11.10 -11.66
N THR A 375 -4.56 12.41 -11.52
CA THR A 375 -5.65 13.34 -11.13
C THR A 375 -6.29 14.08 -12.31
N SER A 376 -5.73 13.91 -13.52
CA SER A 376 -6.16 14.58 -14.76
C SER A 376 -6.70 13.60 -15.81
N GLY A 377 -7.23 12.45 -15.36
CA GLY A 377 -7.76 11.41 -16.25
C GLY A 377 -9.12 11.74 -16.87
N PRO A 378 -9.54 11.01 -17.93
CA PRO A 378 -10.71 11.32 -18.74
C PRO A 378 -12.07 11.10 -18.05
N GLY A 379 -12.12 10.44 -16.88
CA GLY A 379 -13.37 10.27 -16.14
C GLY A 379 -13.46 9.01 -15.28
N TYR A 380 -14.67 8.73 -14.82
CA TYR A 380 -14.97 7.72 -13.79
C TYR A 380 -14.98 6.29 -14.36
N SER A 381 -14.18 5.37 -13.80
CA SER A 381 -14.25 3.93 -14.14
C SER A 381 -15.49 3.27 -13.52
N SER A 382 -16.23 2.48 -14.30
CA SER A 382 -17.39 1.72 -13.82
C SER A 382 -17.02 0.58 -12.87
N LYS A 383 -15.76 0.11 -12.89
CA LYS A 383 -15.31 -1.01 -12.07
C LYS A 383 -14.87 -0.56 -10.67
N PRO A 384 -15.53 -1.04 -9.60
CA PRO A 384 -15.08 -0.77 -8.24
C PRO A 384 -13.69 -1.39 -8.02
N PHE A 385 -12.86 -0.74 -7.18
CA PHE A 385 -11.50 -1.18 -6.78
C PHE A 385 -10.39 -1.04 -7.81
N VAL A 386 -10.67 -0.64 -9.06
CA VAL A 386 -9.63 -0.34 -10.05
C VAL A 386 -9.03 1.04 -9.77
N VAL A 387 -7.70 1.09 -9.65
CA VAL A 387 -6.92 2.34 -9.62
C VAL A 387 -6.69 2.79 -11.05
N SER A 388 -7.16 3.98 -11.37
CA SER A 388 -7.03 4.58 -12.70
C SER A 388 -6.87 6.08 -12.54
N ALA A 389 -6.34 6.73 -13.58
CA ALA A 389 -6.40 8.18 -13.68
C ALA A 389 -7.87 8.63 -13.68
N ARG A 390 -8.20 9.68 -12.91
CA ARG A 390 -9.56 10.21 -12.75
C ARG A 390 -9.52 11.71 -12.70
N ASN A 391 -10.55 12.36 -13.23
CA ASN A 391 -10.74 13.79 -13.03
C ASN A 391 -11.02 14.09 -11.55
N ALA A 392 -10.15 14.89 -10.93
CA ALA A 392 -10.24 15.26 -9.52
C ALA A 392 -11.61 15.87 -9.16
N THR A 393 -12.04 16.91 -9.88
CA THR A 393 -13.28 17.64 -9.61
C THR A 393 -14.50 16.72 -9.62
N GLN A 394 -14.63 15.87 -10.64
CA GLN A 394 -15.73 14.89 -10.71
C GLN A 394 -15.67 13.87 -9.57
N ALA A 395 -14.47 13.41 -9.19
CA ALA A 395 -14.30 12.43 -8.13
C ALA A 395 -14.62 12.98 -6.73
N LEU A 396 -14.48 14.29 -6.52
CA LEU A 396 -14.79 14.96 -5.25
C LEU A 396 -16.28 15.19 -5.06
N SER A 397 -17.00 15.60 -6.11
CA SER A 397 -18.42 15.91 -6.02
C SER A 397 -19.35 14.73 -6.30
N ALA A 398 -18.84 13.57 -6.74
CA ALA A 398 -19.64 12.41 -7.14
C ALA A 398 -20.66 11.93 -6.10
N TRP A 399 -20.39 12.10 -4.80
CA TRP A 399 -21.32 11.68 -3.75
C TRP A 399 -22.60 12.55 -3.70
N ARG A 400 -22.51 13.82 -4.14
CA ARG A 400 -23.63 14.79 -4.14
C ARG A 400 -24.75 14.38 -5.10
N THR A 401 -24.40 13.67 -6.17
CA THR A 401 -25.37 13.11 -7.11
C THR A 401 -25.75 11.67 -6.80
N ALA A 402 -24.85 10.90 -6.17
CA ALA A 402 -25.04 9.48 -5.92
C ALA A 402 -25.81 9.13 -4.63
N LEU A 403 -25.77 9.98 -3.59
CA LEU A 403 -26.46 9.73 -2.33
C LEU A 403 -27.79 10.48 -2.26
N SER A 404 -28.77 9.88 -1.57
CA SER A 404 -29.99 10.60 -1.18
C SER A 404 -29.69 11.60 -0.04
N TYR A 405 -30.52 12.63 0.09
CA TYR A 405 -30.38 13.60 1.18
C TYR A 405 -30.43 12.93 2.56
N GLN A 406 -31.30 11.92 2.73
CA GLN A 406 -31.39 11.16 3.98
C GLN A 406 -30.12 10.37 4.30
N GLN A 407 -29.52 9.72 3.29
CA GLN A 407 -28.23 9.04 3.45
C GLN A 407 -27.13 10.04 3.83
N ILE A 408 -27.14 11.23 3.24
CA ILE A 408 -26.19 12.29 3.58
C ILE A 408 -26.36 12.73 5.03
N LYS A 409 -27.58 13.05 5.47
CA LYS A 409 -27.85 13.45 6.86
C LYS A 409 -27.44 12.37 7.86
N GLN A 410 -27.68 11.10 7.53
CA GLN A 410 -27.26 9.99 8.39
C GLN A 410 -25.74 9.92 8.55
N VAL A 411 -24.98 10.04 7.45
CA VAL A 411 -23.51 10.06 7.51
C VAL A 411 -23.02 11.28 8.27
N GLU A 412 -23.62 12.46 8.05
CA GLU A 412 -23.28 13.68 8.77
C GLU A 412 -23.53 13.56 10.27
N GLU A 413 -24.57 12.85 10.69
CA GLU A 413 -24.85 12.60 12.10
C GLU A 413 -23.78 11.70 12.73
N TYR A 414 -23.48 10.56 12.11
CA TYR A 414 -22.42 9.64 12.57
C TYR A 414 -21.03 10.27 12.59
N CYS A 415 -20.78 11.19 11.67
CA CYS A 415 -19.45 11.71 11.40
C CYS A 415 -19.30 13.20 11.74
N HIS A 416 -20.23 13.80 12.50
CA HIS A 416 -20.23 15.25 12.75
C HIS A 416 -18.92 15.75 13.39
N GLN A 417 -18.38 15.01 14.37
CA GLN A 417 -17.10 15.37 15.01
C GLN A 417 -15.91 15.32 14.04
N PRO A 418 -15.60 14.20 13.36
CA PRO A 418 -14.49 14.17 12.42
C PRO A 418 -14.70 15.15 11.25
N MET A 419 -15.93 15.35 10.79
CA MET A 419 -16.23 16.35 9.76
C MET A 419 -15.86 17.77 10.19
N ALA A 420 -16.22 18.17 11.40
CA ALA A 420 -15.88 19.49 11.94
C ALA A 420 -14.37 19.71 12.07
N LEU A 421 -13.62 18.68 12.50
CA LEU A 421 -12.16 18.75 12.63
C LEU A 421 -11.44 18.80 11.27
N LEU A 422 -11.94 18.04 10.29
CA LEU A 422 -11.33 17.94 8.96
C LEU A 422 -11.79 19.02 7.97
N GLY A 423 -12.68 19.91 8.41
CA GLY A 423 -13.19 21.02 7.60
C GLY A 423 -14.18 20.58 6.53
N TYR A 424 -15.04 19.61 6.80
CA TYR A 424 -16.16 19.23 5.93
C TYR A 424 -17.45 19.88 6.41
N GLU A 425 -18.03 20.74 5.58
CA GLU A 425 -19.30 21.42 5.89
C GLU A 425 -20.50 20.49 5.72
N ARG A 426 -21.42 20.56 6.69
CA ARG A 426 -22.70 19.85 6.64
C ARG A 426 -23.69 20.61 5.76
N VAL A 427 -24.55 19.86 5.07
CA VAL A 427 -25.62 20.46 4.25
C VAL A 427 -26.91 20.65 5.06
N GLY A 428 -27.60 21.76 4.78
CA GLY A 428 -28.87 22.13 5.39
C GLY A 428 -30.10 21.78 4.54
N SER A 429 -29.94 21.62 3.22
CA SER A 429 -31.05 21.30 2.32
C SER A 429 -30.65 20.43 1.11
N PRO A 430 -31.60 19.78 0.42
CA PRO A 430 -31.34 19.05 -0.82
C PRO A 430 -30.76 19.92 -1.95
N GLU A 431 -31.18 21.19 -2.02
CA GLU A 431 -30.71 22.15 -3.03
C GLU A 431 -29.23 22.45 -2.82
N GLU A 432 -28.81 22.63 -1.56
CA GLU A 432 -27.40 22.81 -1.21
C GLU A 432 -26.54 21.60 -1.63
N VAL A 433 -27.08 20.38 -1.54
CA VAL A 433 -26.36 19.19 -2.04
C VAL A 433 -26.14 19.28 -3.54
N LYS A 434 -27.10 19.76 -4.32
CA LYS A 434 -27.02 19.78 -5.79
C LYS A 434 -26.22 20.96 -6.35
N ASP A 435 -26.01 22.02 -5.57
CA ASP A 435 -25.19 23.16 -5.98
C ASP A 435 -23.68 22.84 -6.02
N LEU A 436 -23.21 22.31 -7.15
CA LEU A 436 -21.81 21.95 -7.36
C LEU A 436 -20.85 23.15 -7.39
N SER A 437 -21.35 24.39 -7.49
CA SER A 437 -20.53 25.61 -7.45
C SER A 437 -20.09 25.95 -6.02
N ARG A 438 -20.90 25.57 -5.02
CA ARG A 438 -20.60 25.76 -3.60
C ARG A 438 -19.58 24.75 -3.10
N THR A 439 -18.48 25.26 -2.54
CA THR A 439 -17.52 24.44 -1.78
C THR A 439 -18.09 24.02 -0.43
N LEU A 440 -17.89 22.75 -0.09
CA LEU A 440 -18.20 22.19 1.23
C LEU A 440 -16.92 21.87 2.02
N LEU A 441 -15.81 22.50 1.63
CA LEU A 441 -14.50 22.35 2.26
C LEU A 441 -14.07 23.67 2.90
N ARG A 442 -13.62 23.58 4.16
CA ARG A 442 -12.90 24.63 4.88
C ARG A 442 -11.49 24.14 5.24
N LYS A 443 -10.67 25.03 5.78
CA LYS A 443 -9.36 24.65 6.32
C LYS A 443 -9.54 23.67 7.49
N PRO A 444 -8.87 22.51 7.49
CA PRO A 444 -8.87 21.60 8.64
C PRO A 444 -8.32 22.28 9.90
N ARG A 445 -8.75 21.81 11.07
CA ARG A 445 -8.28 22.28 12.39
C ARG A 445 -7.09 21.45 12.94
N LEU A 446 -6.52 20.59 12.11
CA LEU A 446 -5.62 19.50 12.49
C LEU A 446 -4.20 19.72 11.97
#